data_AF-A0A0F9MT59-F1
#
_entry.id   AF-A0A0F9MT59-F1
#
_cell.length_a   1.000
_cell.length_b   1.000
_cell.length_c   1.000
_cell.angle_alpha   90.00
_cell.angle_beta   90.00
_cell.angle_gamma   90.00
#
_symmetry.space_group_name_H-M   'P 1'
#
loop_
_entity.id
_entity.type
_entity.pdbx_description
1 polymer ?
#
loop_
_entity_poly.entity_id
_entity_poly.type
_entity_poly.pdbx_seq_one_letter_code
_entity_poly.pdbx_strand_id
1 'polypeptide(L)'
;MGYTVHIKDTTTGEVRTRHYDKDWDDPDLANYFWWTEGNFSCDCNRGAEFDRAGGLPEKVEEGDWEPCNTGPNRYTLEKIVTDDGTEVPDIPMPPL
;
A
#
# COMPACT_ATOMS: atom_id res chain seq x y z
N MET A 1 2.73 -16.31 -5.19
CA MET A 1 2.48 -15.65 -6.48
C MET A 1 2.58 -14.16 -6.28
N GLY A 2 3.37 -13.45 -7.08
CA GLY A 2 3.55 -12.01 -6.93
C GLY A 2 2.23 -11.24 -7.08
N TYR A 3 2.25 -9.97 -6.70
CA TYR A 3 1.10 -9.08 -6.81
C TYR A 3 1.49 -7.63 -7.08
N THR A 4 0.58 -6.89 -7.70
CA THR A 4 0.69 -5.46 -7.96
C THR A 4 -0.35 -4.70 -7.14
N VAL A 5 0.09 -3.69 -6.42
CA VAL A 5 -0.80 -2.75 -5.72
C VAL A 5 -1.01 -1.50 -6.55
N HIS A 6 -2.23 -0.99 -6.56
CA HIS A 6 -2.60 0.29 -7.17
C HIS A 6 -2.92 1.28 -6.05
N ILE A 7 -2.09 2.31 -5.90
CA ILE A 7 -2.20 3.31 -4.84
C ILE A 7 -2.57 4.65 -5.45
N LYS A 8 -3.61 5.29 -4.90
CA LYS A 8 -4.14 6.55 -5.38
C LYS A 8 -3.87 7.68 -4.39
N ASP A 9 -3.28 8.78 -4.85
CA ASP A 9 -3.31 10.05 -4.14
C ASP A 9 -4.70 10.69 -4.34
N THR A 10 -5.48 10.79 -3.26
CA THR A 10 -6.85 11.31 -3.29
C THR A 10 -6.90 12.82 -3.51
N THR A 11 -5.79 13.53 -3.30
CA THR A 11 -5.69 14.99 -3.52
C THR A 11 -5.46 15.35 -4.98
N THR A 12 -4.65 14.56 -5.69
CA THR A 12 -4.29 14.80 -7.10
C THR A 12 -5.05 13.88 -8.08
N GLY A 13 -5.53 12.74 -7.60
CA GLY A 13 -6.09 11.66 -8.41
C GLY A 13 -5.05 10.78 -9.10
N GLU A 14 -3.75 11.02 -8.89
CA GLU A 14 -2.68 10.21 -9.49
C GLU A 14 -2.69 8.79 -8.91
N VAL A 15 -2.56 7.80 -9.79
CA VAL A 15 -2.44 6.39 -9.41
C VAL A 15 -1.07 5.89 -9.79
N ARG A 16 -0.40 5.25 -8.84
CA ARG A 16 0.88 4.57 -9.06
C ARG A 16 0.78 3.11 -8.68
N THR A 17 1.65 2.32 -9.31
CA THR A 17 1.65 0.87 -9.18
C THR A 17 2.99 0.37 -8.69
N ARG A 18 2.98 -0.58 -7.75
CA ARG A 18 4.19 -1.29 -7.32
C ARG A 18 3.97 -2.78 -7.36
N HIS A 19 4.90 -3.50 -7.97
CA HIS A 19 4.92 -4.96 -8.01
C HIS A 19 5.75 -5.53 -6.86
N TYR A 20 5.29 -6.67 -6.32
CA TYR A 20 5.96 -7.45 -5.31
C TYR A 20 6.12 -8.89 -5.81
N ASP A 21 7.35 -9.41 -5.82
CA ASP A 21 7.65 -10.81 -6.16
C ASP A 21 7.24 -11.82 -5.06
N LYS A 22 6.45 -11.39 -4.08
CA LYS A 22 6.08 -12.19 -2.90
C LYS A 22 4.64 -12.67 -2.98
N ASP A 23 4.35 -13.80 -2.34
CA ASP A 23 2.98 -14.31 -2.31
C ASP A 23 2.04 -13.35 -1.61
N TRP A 24 0.88 -13.09 -2.22
CA TRP A 24 -0.20 -12.36 -1.57
C TRP A 24 -0.66 -13.07 -0.29
N ASP A 25 -0.82 -14.40 -0.38
CA ASP A 25 -1.30 -15.25 0.71
C ASP A 25 -0.18 -15.75 1.64
N ASP A 26 1.03 -15.19 1.54
CA ASP A 26 2.13 -15.53 2.44
C ASP A 26 1.77 -15.13 3.89
N PRO A 27 1.60 -16.09 4.82
CA PRO A 27 1.24 -15.79 6.20
C PRO A 27 2.35 -15.06 6.96
N ASP A 28 3.60 -15.12 6.48
CA ASP A 28 4.73 -14.40 7.07
C ASP A 28 4.77 -12.93 6.62
N LEU A 29 3.94 -12.56 5.64
CA LEU A 29 3.78 -11.19 5.19
C LEU A 29 2.49 -10.62 5.77
N ALA A 30 2.63 -9.50 6.47
CA ALA A 30 1.50 -8.73 6.97
C ALA A 30 0.74 -7.99 5.84
N ASN A 31 0.62 -8.59 4.64
CA ASN A 31 0.01 -8.01 3.44
C ASN A 31 -1.42 -7.53 3.74
N TYR A 32 -2.24 -8.39 4.35
CA TYR A 32 -3.60 -8.05 4.77
C TYR A 32 -3.60 -6.82 5.68
N PHE A 33 -2.75 -6.79 6.71
CA PHE A 33 -2.66 -5.65 7.64
C PHE A 33 -2.17 -4.38 6.95
N TRP A 34 -1.19 -4.49 6.05
CA TRP A 34 -0.56 -3.37 5.34
C TRP A 34 -1.50 -2.68 4.36
N TRP A 35 -2.38 -3.45 3.71
CA TRP A 35 -3.22 -2.94 2.63
C TRP A 35 -4.69 -2.73 3.04
N THR A 36 -5.11 -3.19 4.22
CA THR A 36 -6.46 -2.94 4.77
C THR A 36 -6.75 -1.44 4.93
N GLU A 37 -7.83 -0.98 4.32
CA GLU A 37 -8.33 0.39 4.49
C GLU A 37 -8.84 0.65 5.92
N GLY A 38 -8.60 1.84 6.45
CA GLY A 38 -9.02 2.20 7.82
C GLY A 38 -8.21 1.56 8.95
N ASN A 39 -7.18 0.77 8.64
CA ASN A 39 -6.17 0.37 9.62
C ASN A 39 -5.26 1.58 9.88
N PHE A 40 -5.42 2.21 11.04
CA PHE A 40 -4.81 3.48 11.50
C PHE A 40 -3.28 3.61 11.35
N SER A 41 -2.58 2.58 10.88
CA SER A 41 -1.14 2.51 10.64
C SER A 41 -0.71 2.78 9.18
N CYS A 42 -1.62 2.92 8.20
CA CYS A 42 -1.28 2.64 6.79
C CYS A 42 -1.24 3.82 5.80
N ASP A 43 -1.56 5.06 6.17
CA ASP A 43 -1.42 6.19 5.23
C ASP A 43 0.05 6.48 4.89
N CYS A 44 0.96 6.41 5.87
CA CYS A 44 2.38 6.63 5.64
C CYS A 44 3.04 5.45 4.93
N ASN A 45 2.60 4.21 5.20
CA ASN A 45 3.04 3.05 4.42
C ASN A 45 2.62 3.21 2.97
N ARG A 46 1.36 3.56 2.68
CA ARG A 46 0.89 3.80 1.31
C ARG A 46 1.59 4.98 0.64
N GLY A 47 1.86 6.06 1.38
CA GLY A 47 2.65 7.20 0.86
C GLY A 47 4.07 6.80 0.48
N ALA A 48 4.79 6.09 1.35
CA ALA A 48 6.13 5.58 1.06
C ALA A 48 6.11 4.62 -0.15
N GLU A 49 5.06 3.82 -0.28
CA GLU A 49 4.88 2.90 -1.40
C GLU A 49 4.54 3.61 -2.71
N PHE A 50 3.72 4.65 -2.66
CA PHE A 50 3.42 5.54 -3.78
C PHE A 50 4.66 6.30 -4.27
N ASP A 51 5.49 6.75 -3.34
CA ASP A 51 6.75 7.44 -3.62
C ASP A 51 7.80 6.50 -4.23
N ARG A 52 7.93 5.27 -3.69
CA ARG A 52 8.77 4.22 -4.29
C ARG A 52 8.30 3.85 -5.69
N ALA A 53 6.99 3.76 -5.91
CA ALA A 53 6.42 3.56 -7.23
C ALA A 53 6.73 4.73 -8.20
N GLY A 54 7.01 5.93 -7.67
CA GLY A 54 7.50 7.09 -8.41
C GLY A 54 9.02 7.14 -8.63
N GLY A 55 9.77 6.14 -8.16
CA GLY A 55 11.22 6.02 -8.35
C GLY A 55 12.09 6.41 -7.15
N LEU A 56 11.51 6.65 -5.97
CA LEU A 56 12.32 6.80 -4.75
C LEU A 56 12.97 5.46 -4.36
N PRO A 57 14.19 5.49 -3.78
CA PRO A 57 14.90 4.28 -3.37
C PRO A 57 14.15 3.51 -2.28
N GLU A 58 14.33 2.17 -2.23
CA GLU A 58 13.64 1.33 -1.24
C GLU A 58 13.97 1.70 0.20
N LYS A 59 15.18 2.18 0.44
CA LYS A 59 15.63 2.70 1.73
C LYS A 59 15.71 4.22 1.64
N VAL A 60 14.78 4.89 2.31
CA VAL A 60 14.95 6.29 2.72
C VAL A 60 15.84 6.33 3.96
N GLU A 61 16.70 7.34 4.08
CA GLU A 61 17.54 7.48 5.27
C GLU A 61 16.68 7.68 6.52
N GLU A 62 17.15 7.11 7.64
CA GLU A 62 16.45 7.11 8.91
C GLU A 62 16.40 8.54 9.48
N GLY A 63 15.27 9.24 9.29
CA GLY A 63 15.08 10.61 9.77
C GLY A 63 14.18 11.51 8.92
N ASP A 64 13.93 11.14 7.66
CA ASP A 64 13.08 11.90 6.71
C ASP A 64 11.60 11.46 6.71
N TRP A 65 11.17 10.72 7.73
CA TRP A 65 9.78 10.30 7.85
C TRP A 65 8.91 11.48 8.27
N GLU A 66 8.06 11.98 7.35
CA GLU A 66 6.96 12.84 7.77
C GLU A 66 6.12 12.11 8.83
N PRO A 67 5.62 12.81 9.87
CA PRO A 67 4.81 12.19 10.90
C PRO A 67 3.63 11.46 10.27
N CYS A 68 3.62 10.13 10.41
CA CYS A 68 2.49 9.29 10.07
C CYS A 68 1.22 9.88 10.70
N ASN A 69 0.13 9.91 9.93
CA ASN A 69 -1.22 10.19 10.44
C ASN A 69 -1.48 11.66 10.86
N THR A 70 -1.05 12.64 10.05
CA THR A 70 -1.32 14.07 10.27
C THR A 70 -2.45 14.67 9.42
N GLY A 71 -3.14 13.87 8.60
CA GLY A 71 -4.13 14.40 7.65
C GLY A 71 -5.09 13.36 7.06
N PRO A 72 -6.04 13.80 6.21
CA PRO A 72 -7.14 12.98 5.70
C PRO A 72 -6.61 11.96 4.69
N ASN A 73 -6.70 10.65 5.02
CA ASN A 73 -6.50 9.47 4.14
C ASN A 73 -6.02 9.81 2.71
N ARG A 74 -4.80 10.32 2.58
CA ARG A 74 -4.34 10.92 1.33
C ARG A 74 -4.05 9.85 0.30
N TYR A 75 -3.56 8.70 0.77
CA TYR A 75 -3.23 7.58 -0.09
C TYR A 75 -4.17 6.43 0.21
N THR A 76 -4.98 6.05 -0.76
CA THR A 76 -5.92 4.92 -0.67
C THR A 76 -5.48 3.81 -1.61
N LEU A 77 -5.73 2.57 -1.21
CA LEU A 77 -5.64 1.43 -2.10
C LEU A 77 -6.83 1.46 -3.08
N GLU A 78 -6.54 1.46 -4.38
CA GLU A 78 -7.58 1.35 -5.41
C GLU A 78 -7.92 -0.10 -5.71
N LYS A 79 -6.90 -0.96 -5.83
CA LYS A 79 -7.04 -2.41 -5.99
C LYS A 79 -5.70 -3.13 -5.86
N ILE A 80 -5.75 -4.44 -5.78
CA ILE A 80 -4.59 -5.33 -5.84
C ILE A 80 -4.86 -6.38 -6.91
N VAL A 81 -3.86 -6.67 -7.73
CA VAL A 81 -3.94 -7.68 -8.80
C VAL A 81 -2.78 -8.65 -8.65
N THR A 82 -3.06 -9.93 -8.47
CA THR A 82 -2.02 -10.98 -8.45
C THR A 82 -1.45 -11.25 -9.84
N ASP A 83 -0.29 -11.89 -9.94
CA ASP A 83 0.39 -12.16 -11.23
C ASP A 83 -0.44 -13.00 -12.22
N ASP A 84 -1.40 -13.79 -11.73
CA ASP A 84 -2.35 -14.53 -12.58
C ASP A 84 -3.52 -13.66 -13.09
N GLY A 85 -3.56 -12.38 -12.73
CA GLY A 85 -4.59 -11.42 -13.11
C GLY A 85 -5.81 -11.40 -12.18
N THR A 86 -5.81 -12.15 -11.07
CA THR A 86 -6.91 -12.12 -10.11
C THR A 86 -6.90 -10.80 -9.32
N GLU A 87 -8.04 -10.13 -9.26
CA GLU A 87 -8.22 -8.98 -8.39
C GLU A 87 -8.55 -9.45 -6.96
N VAL A 88 -7.76 -9.00 -5.98
CA VAL A 88 -8.03 -9.32 -4.57
C VAL A 88 -9.23 -8.50 -4.13
N PRO A 89 -10.29 -9.12 -3.55
CA PRO A 89 -11.43 -8.40 -3.02
C PRO A 89 -11.01 -7.36 -1.99
N ASP A 90 -11.81 -6.31 -1.82
CA ASP A 90 -11.64 -5.34 -0.73
C ASP A 90 -11.41 -6.09 0.58
N ILE A 91 -10.31 -5.74 1.26
CA ILE A 91 -9.90 -6.39 2.51
C ILE A 91 -10.58 -5.62 3.64
N PRO A 92 -11.68 -6.14 4.21
CA PRO A 92 -12.30 -5.49 5.35
C PRO A 92 -11.36 -5.57 6.55
N MET A 93 -11.38 -4.53 7.39
CA MET A 93 -10.78 -4.59 8.72
C MET A 93 -11.28 -5.85 9.46
N PRO A 94 -10.38 -6.71 9.98
CA PRO A 94 -10.82 -7.75 10.87
C PRO A 94 -11.53 -7.10 12.08
N PRO A 95 -12.63 -7.70 12.58
CA PRO A 95 -13.27 -7.21 13.79
C PRO A 95 -12.27 -7.23 14.95
N LEU A 96 -12.27 -6.14 15.74
CA LEU A 96 -11.45 -5.97 16.93
C LEU A 96 -11.72 -7.03 17.99
#